data_AF-A0A655AAI7-F1
#
_entry.id   AF-A0A655AAI7-F1
#
_cell.length_a   1.000
_cell.length_b   1.000
_cell.length_c   1.000
_cell.angle_alpha   90.00
_cell.angle_beta   90.00
_cell.angle_gamma   90.00
#
_symmetry.space_group_name_H-M   'P 1'
#
loop_
_entity.id
_entity.type
_entity.pdbx_description
1 polymer ?
#
loop_
_entity_poly.entity_id
_entity_poly.type
_entity_poly.pdbx_seq_one_letter_code
_entity_poly.pdbx_strand_id
1 'polypeptide(L)'
;MTYLRNDVLNAWLMSVVLWGGLIAVFGPALIPFVIIQAVFGFSLLEAVNYLEHYGLLRQKSANGRYERCAPVHSWNSDHIVTNLFLYHLQRHSDHHANPTRRYQTLRSMAGAPNLPSGYASMISLTYFPPLWRKVMDHRVLEHYGGDITRVNLHPRVREKALARYGASA
;
A
#
# COMPACT_ATOMS: atom_id res chain seq x y z
N MET A 1 11.27 -16.19 27.19
CA MET A 1 10.93 -16.27 25.76
C MET A 1 12.19 -16.68 25.02
N THR A 2 12.32 -17.94 24.61
CA THR A 2 13.54 -18.44 23.93
C THR A 2 13.57 -17.97 22.49
N TYR A 3 14.73 -17.52 21.99
CA TYR A 3 14.94 -16.96 20.64
C TYR A 3 14.35 -17.82 19.51
N LEU A 4 14.34 -19.15 19.68
CA LEU A 4 13.82 -20.13 18.74
C LEU A 4 12.30 -20.08 18.50
N ARG A 5 11.53 -19.41 19.38
CA ARG A 5 10.08 -19.22 19.20
C ARG A 5 9.72 -17.87 18.59
N ASN A 6 10.71 -17.04 18.24
CA ASN A 6 10.46 -15.74 17.63
C ASN A 6 10.44 -15.90 16.11
N ASP A 7 9.23 -15.88 15.54
CA ASP A 7 9.02 -16.07 14.10
C ASP A 7 9.77 -15.05 13.24
N VAL A 8 9.93 -13.82 13.73
CA VAL A 8 10.71 -12.78 13.04
C VAL A 8 12.17 -13.19 12.98
N LEU A 9 12.80 -13.49 14.12
CA LEU A 9 14.20 -13.90 14.15
C LEU A 9 14.46 -15.17 13.34
N ASN A 10 13.53 -16.13 13.39
CA ASN A 10 13.60 -17.34 12.56
C ASN A 10 13.54 -17.00 11.06
N ALA A 11 12.65 -16.10 10.63
CA ALA A 11 12.56 -15.68 9.24
C ALA A 11 13.82 -14.96 8.75
N TRP A 12 14.42 -14.10 9.59
CA TRP A 12 15.70 -13.46 9.30
C TRP A 12 16.82 -14.49 9.14
N LEU A 13 16.92 -15.47 10.05
CA LEU A 13 17.91 -16.53 9.98
C LEU A 13 17.74 -17.38 8.71
N MET A 14 16.51 -17.78 8.39
CA MET A 14 16.21 -18.52 7.16
C MET A 14 16.60 -17.75 5.90
N SER A 15 16.40 -16.43 5.90
CA SER A 15 16.80 -15.56 4.78
C SER A 15 18.32 -15.54 4.62
N VAL A 16 19.07 -15.41 5.72
CA VAL A 16 20.55 -15.47 5.69
C VAL A 16 21.04 -16.82 5.18
N VAL A 17 20.44 -17.93 5.65
CA VAL A 17 20.81 -19.28 5.20
C VAL A 17 20.52 -19.46 3.71
N LEU A 18 19.35 -19.02 3.23
CA LEU A 18 18.97 -19.12 1.83
C LEU A 18 19.94 -18.36 0.93
N TRP A 19 20.14 -17.06 1.17
CA TRP A 19 21.00 -16.24 0.33
C TRP A 19 22.48 -16.59 0.48
N GLY A 20 22.93 -16.91 1.69
CA GLY A 20 24.29 -17.39 1.94
C GLY A 20 24.57 -18.71 1.23
N GLY A 21 23.62 -19.66 1.26
CA GLY A 21 23.73 -20.92 0.53
C GLY A 21 23.79 -20.72 -0.98
N LEU A 22 22.94 -19.86 -1.54
CA LEU A 22 22.98 -19.54 -2.97
C LEU A 22 24.30 -18.89 -3.38
N ILE A 23 24.81 -17.93 -2.60
CA ILE A 23 26.12 -17.30 -2.88
C ILE A 23 27.27 -18.32 -2.74
N ALA A 24 27.19 -19.24 -1.78
CA ALA A 24 28.20 -20.29 -1.63
C ALA A 24 28.23 -21.26 -2.83
N VAL A 25 27.06 -21.58 -3.41
CA VAL A 25 26.93 -22.51 -4.54
C VAL A 25 27.25 -21.85 -5.89
N PHE A 26 26.74 -20.64 -6.12
CA PHE A 26 26.83 -19.94 -7.41
C PHE A 26 27.94 -18.88 -7.45
N GLY A 27 28.61 -18.64 -6.31
CA GLY A 27 29.73 -17.72 -6.18
C GLY A 27 29.33 -16.25 -5.93
N PRO A 28 30.32 -15.39 -5.63
CA PRO A 28 30.10 -13.98 -5.28
C PRO A 28 29.54 -13.14 -6.45
N ALA A 29 29.64 -13.62 -7.69
CA ALA A 29 29.01 -12.97 -8.84
C ALA A 29 27.48 -12.83 -8.72
N LEU A 30 26.84 -13.62 -7.84
CA LEU A 30 25.41 -13.53 -7.54
C LEU A 30 25.04 -12.28 -6.72
N ILE A 31 25.97 -11.74 -5.93
CA ILE A 31 25.74 -10.60 -5.01
C ILE A 31 25.07 -9.40 -5.70
N PRO A 32 25.57 -8.86 -6.84
CA PRO A 32 24.92 -7.74 -7.51
C PRO A 32 23.48 -8.05 -7.93
N PHE A 33 23.16 -9.28 -8.34
CA PHE A 33 21.79 -9.66 -8.69
C PHE A 33 20.87 -9.68 -7.48
N VAL A 34 21.34 -10.16 -6.33
CA VAL A 34 20.58 -10.12 -5.06
C VAL A 34 20.30 -8.68 -4.66
N ILE A 35 21.29 -7.79 -4.78
CA ILE A 35 21.10 -6.36 -4.47
C ILE A 35 20.06 -5.73 -5.41
N ILE A 36 20.17 -5.95 -6.72
CA ILE A 36 19.20 -5.44 -7.70
C ILE A 36 17.79 -5.97 -7.39
N GLN A 37 17.66 -7.26 -7.11
CA GLN A 37 16.38 -7.87 -6.75
C GLN A 37 15.81 -7.28 -5.47
N ALA A 38 16.62 -7.05 -4.44
CA ALA A 38 16.19 -6.44 -3.19
C ALA A 38 15.70 -5.01 -3.39
N VAL A 39 16.44 -4.20 -4.16
CA VAL A 39 16.04 -2.81 -4.51
C VAL A 39 14.73 -2.81 -5.29
N PHE A 40 14.59 -3.69 -6.28
CA PHE A 40 13.37 -3.80 -7.07
C PHE A 40 12.18 -4.25 -6.20
N GLY A 41 12.37 -5.28 -5.38
CA GLY A 41 11.33 -5.81 -4.47
C GLY A 41 10.86 -4.77 -3.46
N PHE A 42 11.79 -4.06 -2.80
CA PHE A 42 11.47 -2.98 -1.89
C PHE A 42 10.75 -1.84 -2.59
N SER A 43 11.24 -1.40 -3.75
CA SER A 43 10.62 -0.31 -4.51
C SER A 43 9.20 -0.64 -4.97
N LEU A 44 8.97 -1.89 -5.39
CA LEU A 44 7.65 -2.38 -5.78
C LEU A 44 6.69 -2.39 -4.58
N LEU A 45 7.16 -2.86 -3.42
CA LEU A 45 6.38 -2.86 -2.18
C LEU A 45 5.97 -1.44 -1.78
N GLU A 46 6.91 -0.49 -1.82
CA GLU A 46 6.64 0.92 -1.52
C GLU A 46 5.67 1.56 -2.54
N ALA A 47 5.82 1.25 -3.82
CA ALA A 47 4.89 1.74 -4.85
C ALA A 47 3.46 1.25 -4.60
N VAL A 48 3.32 -0.03 -4.22
CA VAL A 48 2.02 -0.62 -3.86
C VAL A 48 1.45 0.00 -2.59
N ASN A 49 2.24 0.14 -1.53
CA ASN A 49 1.80 0.81 -0.30
C ASN A 49 1.35 2.25 -0.59
N TYR A 50 2.10 2.96 -1.44
CA TYR A 50 1.79 4.33 -1.82
C TYR A 50 0.46 4.44 -2.57
N LEU A 51 0.23 3.60 -3.57
CA LEU A 51 -1.01 3.64 -4.35
C LEU A 51 -2.22 3.14 -3.56
N GLU A 52 -2.06 2.13 -2.71
CA GLU A 52 -3.14 1.57 -1.87
C GLU A 52 -3.61 2.57 -0.81
N HIS A 53 -2.73 3.46 -0.31
CA HIS A 53 -3.06 4.42 0.73
C HIS A 53 -3.07 5.87 0.26
N TYR A 54 -3.03 6.12 -1.06
CA TYR A 54 -2.90 7.46 -1.60
C TYR A 54 -4.05 8.38 -1.16
N GLY A 55 -3.71 9.46 -0.43
CA GLY A 55 -4.63 10.51 -0.02
C GLY A 55 -5.64 10.13 1.07
N LEU A 56 -5.66 8.88 1.53
CA LEU A 56 -6.61 8.39 2.53
C LEU A 56 -6.09 8.66 3.95
N LEU A 57 -6.98 9.13 4.83
CA LEU A 57 -6.66 9.45 6.22
C LEU A 57 -7.72 8.88 7.17
N ARG A 58 -7.26 8.15 8.20
CA ARG A 58 -8.10 7.74 9.33
C ARG A 58 -8.38 8.96 10.21
N GLN A 59 -9.64 9.19 10.53
CA GLN A 59 -10.00 10.32 11.40
C GLN A 59 -9.76 9.98 12.87
N LYS A 60 -9.54 11.02 13.68
CA LYS A 60 -9.56 10.91 15.14
C LYS A 60 -10.94 11.25 15.63
N SER A 61 -11.49 10.39 16.49
CA SER A 61 -12.72 10.71 17.21
C SER A 61 -12.47 11.73 18.31
N ALA A 62 -13.54 12.31 18.86
CA ALA A 62 -13.47 13.32 19.92
C ALA A 62 -12.71 12.86 21.18
N ASN A 63 -12.59 11.55 21.41
CA ASN A 63 -11.81 10.97 22.52
C ASN A 63 -10.31 10.79 22.18
N GLY A 64 -9.85 11.30 21.04
CA GLY A 64 -8.45 11.23 20.59
C GLY A 64 -8.05 9.89 19.94
N ARG A 65 -8.92 8.87 19.96
CA ARG A 65 -8.64 7.58 19.31
C ARG A 65 -8.95 7.65 17.82
N TYR A 66 -8.05 7.05 17.03
CA TYR A 66 -8.29 6.85 15.61
C TYR A 66 -9.41 5.84 15.36
N GLU A 67 -10.19 6.08 14.31
CA GLU A 67 -11.18 5.15 13.78
C GLU A 67 -10.58 3.78 13.50
N ARG A 68 -11.37 2.72 13.65
CA ARG A 68 -10.90 1.36 13.32
C ARG A 68 -10.52 1.29 11.83
N CYS A 69 -9.50 0.51 11.51
CA CYS A 69 -9.16 0.23 10.12
C CYS A 69 -10.36 -0.44 9.43
N ALA A 70 -10.68 0.04 8.23
CA ALA A 70 -11.91 -0.28 7.51
C ALA A 70 -11.62 -0.19 6.00
N PRO A 71 -12.42 -0.82 5.14
CA PRO A 71 -12.13 -0.90 3.70
C PRO A 71 -11.99 0.48 3.01
N VAL A 72 -12.66 1.51 3.53
CA VAL A 72 -12.54 2.91 3.07
C VAL A 72 -11.13 3.51 3.21
N HIS A 73 -10.26 2.90 4.02
CA HIS A 73 -8.90 3.38 4.28
C HIS A 73 -7.84 2.81 3.33
N SER A 74 -8.26 2.13 2.25
CA SER A 74 -7.37 1.59 1.23
C SER A 74 -8.08 1.51 -0.12
N TRP A 75 -7.36 1.81 -1.21
CA TRP A 75 -7.82 1.58 -2.57
C TRP A 75 -7.82 0.09 -2.90
N ASN A 76 -8.90 -0.41 -3.50
CA ASN A 76 -9.05 -1.76 -4.02
C ASN A 76 -8.82 -1.78 -5.55
N SER A 77 -8.56 -2.96 -6.13
CA SER A 77 -8.58 -3.18 -7.58
C SER A 77 -9.25 -4.51 -7.89
N ASP A 78 -10.32 -4.51 -8.67
CA ASP A 78 -11.04 -5.74 -9.02
C ASP A 78 -10.59 -6.32 -10.38
N HIS A 79 -9.37 -6.01 -10.87
CA HIS A 79 -8.87 -6.46 -12.18
C HIS A 79 -8.23 -7.87 -12.16
N ILE A 80 -8.91 -8.81 -12.80
CA ILE A 80 -8.62 -10.27 -12.84
C ILE A 80 -7.18 -10.63 -13.26
N VAL A 81 -6.63 -9.99 -14.31
CA VAL A 81 -5.28 -10.32 -14.83
C VAL A 81 -4.20 -10.02 -13.79
N THR A 82 -4.35 -8.92 -13.06
CA THR A 82 -3.37 -8.51 -12.05
C THR A 82 -3.58 -9.24 -10.72
N ASN A 83 -4.82 -9.63 -10.41
CA ASN A 83 -5.10 -10.58 -9.33
C ASN A 83 -4.38 -11.93 -9.53
N LEU A 84 -4.26 -12.41 -10.77
CA LEU A 84 -3.53 -13.66 -11.04
C LEU A 84 -2.01 -13.52 -10.82
N PHE A 85 -1.40 -12.42 -11.29
CA PHE A 85 0.05 -12.21 -11.19
C PHE A 85 0.53 -11.76 -9.80
N LEU A 86 -0.29 -11.01 -9.06
CA LEU A 86 0.03 -10.55 -7.70
C LEU A 86 -0.64 -11.41 -6.61
N TYR A 87 -1.01 -12.64 -6.94
CA TYR A 87 -1.65 -13.58 -6.03
C TYR A 87 -2.97 -13.14 -5.38
N HIS A 88 -3.67 -12.09 -5.84
CA HIS A 88 -4.83 -11.43 -5.20
C HIS A 88 -4.48 -10.40 -4.13
N LEU A 89 -3.30 -9.79 -4.21
CA LEU A 89 -2.89 -8.65 -3.35
C LEU A 89 -3.96 -7.54 -3.29
N GLN A 90 -4.78 -7.43 -4.33
CA GLN A 90 -5.76 -6.37 -4.49
C GLN A 90 -6.87 -6.39 -3.43
N ARG A 91 -7.15 -7.54 -2.78
CA ARG A 91 -8.15 -7.62 -1.69
C ARG A 91 -7.64 -7.06 -0.34
N HIS A 92 -6.63 -6.20 -0.39
CA HIS A 92 -5.95 -5.56 0.72
C HIS A 92 -6.93 -4.91 1.72
N SER A 93 -8.00 -4.30 1.23
CA SER A 93 -9.00 -3.62 2.06
C SER A 93 -9.70 -4.54 3.06
N ASP A 94 -10.04 -5.77 2.66
CA ASP A 94 -10.65 -6.75 3.56
C ASP A 94 -9.61 -7.37 4.49
N HIS A 95 -8.36 -7.55 4.03
CA HIS A 95 -7.27 -8.00 4.90
C HIS A 95 -6.98 -6.99 6.02
N HIS A 96 -6.94 -5.69 5.70
CA HIS A 96 -6.72 -4.63 6.68
C HIS A 96 -7.91 -4.43 7.63
N ALA A 97 -9.13 -4.72 7.19
CA ALA A 97 -10.32 -4.70 8.04
C ALA A 97 -10.45 -5.96 8.92
N ASN A 98 -10.03 -7.12 8.40
CA ASN A 98 -10.21 -8.45 8.98
C ASN A 98 -8.91 -9.29 8.86
N PRO A 99 -7.85 -8.96 9.61
CA PRO A 99 -6.52 -9.57 9.43
C PRO A 99 -6.49 -11.07 9.78
N THR A 100 -7.48 -11.59 10.50
CA THR A 100 -7.59 -13.01 10.85
C THR A 100 -8.27 -13.86 9.76
N ARG A 101 -8.83 -13.21 8.71
CA ARG A 101 -9.49 -13.93 7.62
C ARG A 101 -8.44 -14.54 6.70
N ARG A 102 -8.62 -15.82 6.38
CA ARG A 102 -7.72 -16.54 5.47
C ARG A 102 -7.72 -15.90 4.08
N TYR A 103 -6.53 -15.75 3.51
CA TYR A 103 -6.28 -15.05 2.26
C TYR A 103 -7.20 -15.49 1.10
N GLN A 104 -7.52 -16.78 1.01
CA GLN A 104 -8.38 -17.34 -0.03
C GLN A 104 -9.84 -16.87 0.04
N THR A 105 -10.26 -16.30 1.17
CA THR A 105 -11.66 -15.92 1.45
C THR A 105 -11.90 -14.41 1.47
N LEU A 106 -10.86 -13.61 1.19
CA LEU A 106 -10.98 -12.15 1.15
C LEU A 106 -12.03 -11.73 0.10
N ARG A 107 -12.79 -10.67 0.34
CA ARG A 107 -13.85 -10.20 -0.58
C ARG A 107 -13.65 -8.74 -0.98
N SER A 108 -14.11 -8.34 -2.17
CA SER A 108 -14.33 -6.93 -2.47
C SER A 108 -15.48 -6.44 -1.58
N MET A 109 -15.26 -5.35 -0.83
CA MET A 109 -16.22 -4.83 0.15
C MET A 109 -16.87 -3.55 -0.36
N ALA A 110 -18.19 -3.46 -0.19
CA ALA A 110 -18.94 -2.25 -0.51
C ALA A 110 -18.40 -1.05 0.29
N GLY A 111 -18.07 0.04 -0.41
CA GLY A 111 -17.55 1.29 0.18
C GLY A 111 -16.04 1.49 0.06
N ALA A 112 -15.26 0.47 -0.32
CA ALA A 112 -13.84 0.68 -0.63
C ALA A 112 -13.69 1.51 -1.92
N PRO A 113 -12.83 2.55 -1.94
CA PRO A 113 -12.53 3.24 -3.18
C PRO A 113 -11.78 2.28 -4.13
N ASN A 114 -12.06 2.35 -5.43
CA ASN A 114 -11.44 1.47 -6.43
C ASN A 114 -10.49 2.25 -7.33
N LEU A 115 -9.34 1.65 -7.63
CA LEU A 115 -8.41 2.17 -8.60
C LEU A 115 -9.06 2.17 -9.99
N PRO A 116 -8.77 3.17 -10.84
CA PRO A 116 -9.37 3.29 -12.17
C PRO A 116 -8.82 2.26 -13.18
N SER A 117 -7.76 1.52 -12.83
CA SER A 117 -7.14 0.50 -13.66
C SER A 117 -6.37 -0.51 -12.81
N GLY A 118 -5.86 -1.58 -13.42
CA GLY A 118 -5.11 -2.63 -12.73
C GLY A 118 -3.75 -2.16 -12.19
N TYR A 119 -3.20 -2.88 -11.19
CA TYR A 119 -1.98 -2.48 -10.48
C TYR A 119 -0.80 -2.24 -11.41
N ALA A 120 -0.59 -3.02 -12.47
CA ALA A 120 0.54 -2.82 -13.39
C ALA A 120 0.57 -1.39 -13.97
N SER A 121 -0.58 -0.92 -14.46
CA SER A 121 -0.73 0.45 -14.97
C SER A 121 -0.65 1.50 -13.87
N MET A 122 -1.29 1.25 -12.71
CA MET A 122 -1.29 2.21 -11.61
C MET A 122 0.11 2.38 -11.00
N ILE A 123 0.84 1.28 -10.76
CA ILE A 123 2.24 1.28 -10.32
C ILE A 123 3.09 2.08 -11.30
N SER A 124 2.94 1.83 -12.61
CA SER A 124 3.68 2.58 -13.62
C SER A 124 3.40 4.08 -13.54
N LEU A 125 2.14 4.49 -13.32
CA LEU A 125 1.77 5.89 -13.12
C LEU A 125 2.36 6.50 -11.84
N THR A 126 2.56 5.73 -10.76
CA THR A 126 3.16 6.28 -9.51
C THR A 126 4.55 6.86 -9.74
N TYR A 127 5.31 6.30 -10.69
CA TYR A 127 6.64 6.82 -11.09
C TYR A 127 6.59 8.14 -11.87
N PHE A 128 5.40 8.61 -12.28
CA PHE A 128 5.19 9.88 -12.97
C PHE A 128 4.22 10.79 -12.18
N PRO A 129 4.69 11.48 -11.12
CA PRO A 129 3.83 12.18 -10.16
C PRO A 129 2.81 13.17 -10.76
N PRO A 130 3.13 13.97 -11.80
CA PRO A 130 2.14 14.86 -12.40
C PRO A 130 0.95 14.12 -13.03
N LEU A 131 1.20 12.97 -13.66
CA LEU A 131 0.15 12.14 -14.25
C LEU A 131 -0.64 11.41 -13.17
N TRP A 132 0.06 10.86 -12.18
CA TRP A 132 -0.56 10.23 -11.01
C TRP A 132 -1.56 11.17 -10.33
N ARG A 133 -1.13 12.40 -9.99
CA ARG A 133 -1.98 13.41 -9.34
C ARG A 133 -3.18 13.80 -10.19
N LYS A 134 -2.99 13.95 -11.51
CA LYS A 134 -4.10 14.23 -12.44
C LYS A 134 -5.17 13.13 -12.41
N VAL A 135 -4.74 11.86 -12.29
CA VAL A 135 -5.64 10.70 -12.26
C VAL A 135 -6.28 10.47 -10.89
N MET A 136 -5.56 10.75 -9.79
CA MET A 136 -5.97 10.32 -8.45
C MET A 136 -6.52 11.44 -7.55
N ASP A 137 -6.05 12.69 -7.66
CA ASP A 137 -6.40 13.74 -6.69
C ASP A 137 -7.91 14.01 -6.64
N HIS A 138 -8.57 14.05 -7.80
CA HIS A 138 -10.02 14.25 -7.87
C HIS A 138 -10.80 13.06 -7.32
N ARG A 139 -10.28 11.83 -7.45
CA ARG A 139 -10.92 10.60 -6.96
C ARG A 139 -10.85 10.49 -5.44
N VAL A 140 -9.74 10.92 -4.85
CA VAL A 140 -9.60 11.05 -3.40
C VAL A 140 -10.64 12.03 -2.87
N LEU A 141 -10.80 13.19 -3.53
CA LEU A 141 -11.77 14.19 -3.11
C LEU A 141 -13.22 13.70 -3.26
N GLU A 142 -13.53 13.04 -4.37
CA GLU A 142 -14.83 12.41 -4.62
C GLU A 142 -15.17 11.36 -3.58
N HIS A 143 -14.19 10.54 -3.16
CA HIS A 143 -14.38 9.55 -2.10
C HIS A 143 -14.83 10.17 -0.77
N TYR A 144 -14.36 11.38 -0.46
CA TYR A 144 -14.78 12.15 0.72
C TYR A 144 -15.95 13.11 0.44
N GLY A 145 -16.61 13.01 -0.71
CA GLY A 145 -17.76 13.85 -1.05
C GLY A 145 -17.42 15.33 -1.20
N GLY A 146 -16.18 15.67 -1.60
CA GLY A 146 -15.73 17.07 -1.72
C GLY A 146 -15.04 17.62 -0.47
N ASP A 147 -15.04 16.89 0.64
CA ASP A 147 -14.45 17.37 1.89
C ASP A 147 -12.93 17.18 1.92
N ILE A 148 -12.21 18.24 1.56
CA ILE A 148 -10.74 18.28 1.55
C ILE A 148 -10.13 18.12 2.95
N THR A 149 -10.88 18.38 4.03
CA THR A 149 -10.35 18.32 5.41
C THR A 149 -10.09 16.88 5.85
N ARG A 150 -10.75 15.93 5.20
CA ARG A 150 -10.61 14.48 5.46
C ARG A 150 -9.48 13.83 4.66
N VAL A 151 -8.87 14.55 3.73
CA VAL A 151 -7.78 14.07 2.86
C VAL A 151 -6.44 14.14 3.60
N ASN A 152 -5.58 13.14 3.37
CA ASN A 152 -4.20 13.19 3.84
C ASN A 152 -3.37 14.17 2.99
N LEU A 153 -3.27 15.41 3.45
CA LEU A 153 -2.51 16.46 2.78
C LEU A 153 -1.07 16.53 3.30
N HIS A 154 -0.12 16.65 2.39
CA HIS A 154 1.28 16.85 2.77
C HIS A 154 1.43 18.18 3.56
N PRO A 155 2.07 18.19 4.76
CA PRO A 155 2.06 19.35 5.66
C PRO A 155 2.47 20.66 4.99
N ARG A 156 3.50 20.63 4.15
CA ARG A 156 4.01 21.81 3.41
C ARG A 156 2.99 22.49 2.49
N VAL A 157 1.96 21.79 2.02
CA VAL A 157 0.96 22.32 1.08
C VAL A 157 -0.45 22.33 1.66
N ARG A 158 -0.63 21.92 2.93
CA ARG A 158 -1.94 21.76 3.56
C ARG A 158 -2.74 23.06 3.52
N GLU A 159 -2.19 24.15 4.02
CA GLU A 159 -2.89 25.44 4.07
C GLU A 159 -3.29 25.94 2.67
N LYS A 160 -2.38 25.87 1.70
CA LYS A 160 -2.65 26.25 0.31
C LYS A 160 -3.74 25.37 -0.32
N ALA A 161 -3.72 24.06 -0.03
CA ALA A 161 -4.73 23.15 -0.53
C ALA A 161 -6.10 23.42 0.11
N LEU A 162 -6.18 23.58 1.43
CA LEU A 162 -7.42 23.91 2.14
C LEU A 162 -8.02 25.22 1.63
N ALA A 163 -7.20 26.27 1.50
CA ALA A 163 -7.63 27.56 0.98
C ALA A 163 -8.21 27.48 -0.44
N ARG A 164 -7.63 26.64 -1.32
CA ARG A 164 -8.13 26.43 -2.68
C ARG A 164 -9.55 25.86 -2.71
N TYR A 165 -9.93 25.10 -1.70
CA TYR A 165 -11.25 24.48 -1.58
C TYR A 165 -12.17 25.21 -0.59
N GLY A 166 -11.78 26.41 -0.12
CA GLY A 166 -12.57 27.20 0.83
C GLY A 166 -12.71 26.58 2.23
N ALA A 167 -11.83 25.63 2.57
CA ALA A 167 -11.80 25.00 3.88
C ALA A 167 -10.76 25.67 4.79
N SER A 168 -11.03 25.68 6.09
CA SER A 168 -10.10 26.16 7.12
C SER A 168 -9.50 24.98 7.89
N ALA A 169 -8.30 25.21 8.44
CA ALA A 169 -7.43 24.21 9.06
C ALA A 169 -7.95 23.57 10.35
#